data_AF-A0A4Z0YQQ9-F1
#
_entry.id   AF-A0A4Z0YQQ9-F1
#
_cell.length_a   1.000
_cell.length_b   1.000
_cell.length_c   1.000
_cell.angle_alpha   90.00
_cell.angle_beta   90.00
_cell.angle_gamma   90.00
#
_symmetry.space_group_name_H-M   'P 1'
#
loop_
_entity.id
_entity.type
_entity.pdbx_description
1 polymer ?
#
loop_
_entity_poly.entity_id
_entity_poly.type
_entity_poly.pdbx_seq_one_letter_code
_entity_poly.pdbx_strand_id
1 'polypeptide(L)'
;MIAEVGYLHEHPDVENILLRKGNCSLNEDEFLQVIDFALSGHAGDDRDPAEAHILTGLELFGFRSLLARGFDVTNLPIQDARAALLAEALEAGKLADGSGETGHSVTHGSTNKTANLADELLKLRARLLSEEDATVLREAILRAIGKRFSDLILMPLDGVEDEKPLAQFGVDSMTASEFRTWIWSTFRVDIPFFELLSNRTSLQSLAGALEER
;
A
#
# COMPACT_ATOMS: atom_id res chain seq x y z
N MET A 1 8.61 -14.72 -0.96
CA MET A 1 9.95 -14.58 -0.36
C MET A 1 9.96 -15.36 0.93
N ILE A 2 11.09 -15.96 1.31
CA ILE A 2 11.19 -16.80 2.51
C ILE A 2 12.25 -16.17 3.41
N ALA A 3 11.91 -15.89 4.67
CA ALA A 3 12.78 -15.13 5.58
C ALA A 3 13.94 -15.96 6.14
N GLU A 4 13.70 -17.24 6.41
CA GLU A 4 14.60 -18.09 7.20
C GLU A 4 15.61 -18.86 6.35
N VAL A 5 15.42 -18.91 5.03
CA VAL A 5 16.26 -19.68 4.10
C VAL A 5 16.63 -18.87 2.86
N GLY A 6 17.85 -19.12 2.36
CA GLY A 6 18.37 -18.53 1.13
C GLY A 6 18.85 -17.08 1.32
N TYR A 7 18.82 -16.31 0.22
CA TYR A 7 19.46 -14.99 0.16
C TYR A 7 18.93 -13.99 1.19
N LEU A 8 17.63 -14.04 1.49
CA LEU A 8 17.03 -13.07 2.42
C LEU A 8 17.53 -13.28 3.86
N HIS A 9 17.75 -14.54 4.25
CA HIS A 9 18.31 -14.90 5.55
C HIS A 9 19.75 -14.39 5.73
N GLU A 10 20.54 -14.43 4.66
CA GLU A 10 21.94 -13.97 4.65
C GLU A 10 22.05 -12.44 4.62
N HIS A 11 20.98 -11.73 4.23
CA HIS A 11 20.96 -10.28 4.01
C HIS A 11 19.81 -9.59 4.79
N PRO A 12 19.96 -9.43 6.12
CA PRO A 12 18.92 -8.82 6.96
C PRO A 12 18.65 -7.34 6.64
N ASP A 13 19.59 -6.65 6.01
CA ASP A 13 19.42 -5.29 5.50
C ASP A 13 18.36 -5.25 4.38
N VAL A 14 18.38 -6.20 3.47
CA VAL A 14 17.40 -6.33 2.38
C VAL A 14 16.02 -6.70 2.94
N GLU A 15 15.96 -7.59 3.93
CA GLU A 15 14.71 -7.94 4.62
C GLU A 15 14.07 -6.71 5.27
N ASN A 16 14.85 -5.91 5.99
CA ASN A 16 14.34 -4.71 6.62
C ASN A 16 13.79 -3.69 5.61
N ILE A 17 14.44 -3.55 4.45
CA ILE A 17 13.94 -2.70 3.36
C ILE A 17 12.60 -3.23 2.82
N LEU A 18 12.49 -4.54 2.63
CA LEU A 18 11.27 -5.18 2.11
C LEU A 18 10.10 -5.07 3.10
N LEU A 19 10.35 -5.29 4.40
CA LEU A 19 9.35 -5.12 5.45
C LEU A 19 8.86 -3.67 5.55
N ARG A 20 9.77 -2.69 5.41
CA ARG A 20 9.39 -1.27 5.36
C ARG A 20 8.50 -0.95 4.15
N LYS A 21 8.74 -1.59 3.01
CA LYS A 21 7.90 -1.46 1.81
C LYS A 21 6.56 -2.19 1.92
N GLY A 22 6.29 -2.89 3.01
CA GLY A 22 5.03 -3.61 3.21
C GLY A 22 5.01 -5.02 2.60
N ASN A 23 6.17 -5.55 2.19
CA ASN A 23 6.27 -6.93 1.75
C ASN A 23 6.45 -7.83 2.97
N CYS A 24 5.56 -8.81 3.11
CA CYS A 24 5.65 -9.82 4.17
C CYS A 24 6.27 -11.08 3.56
N SER A 25 7.31 -11.60 4.21
CA SER A 25 7.96 -12.86 3.85
C SER A 25 7.27 -14.02 4.54
N LEU A 26 7.32 -15.20 3.92
CA LEU A 26 6.91 -16.46 4.55
C LEU A 26 8.04 -16.98 5.43
N ASN A 27 7.71 -17.71 6.48
CA ASN A 27 8.69 -18.55 7.18
C ASN A 27 8.93 -19.87 6.42
N GLU A 28 9.92 -20.66 6.84
CA GLU A 28 10.24 -21.94 6.19
C GLU A 28 9.06 -22.92 6.29
N ASP A 29 8.43 -23.00 7.46
CA ASP A 29 7.32 -23.92 7.72
C ASP A 29 6.09 -23.63 6.85
N GLU A 30 5.70 -22.36 6.71
CA GLU A 30 4.61 -21.91 5.82
C GLU A 30 4.93 -22.22 4.37
N PHE A 31 6.18 -22.03 3.96
CA PHE A 31 6.60 -22.36 2.60
C PHE A 31 6.50 -23.86 2.33
N LEU A 32 6.96 -24.70 3.26
CA LEU A 32 6.81 -26.15 3.17
C LEU A 32 5.33 -26.55 3.15
N GLN A 33 4.49 -25.90 3.95
CA GLN A 33 3.05 -26.14 3.95
C GLN A 33 2.41 -25.84 2.60
N VAL A 34 2.81 -24.75 1.93
CA VAL A 34 2.35 -24.43 0.56
C VAL A 34 2.73 -25.54 -0.42
N ILE A 35 3.94 -26.09 -0.32
CA ILE A 35 4.39 -27.22 -1.13
C ILE A 35 3.55 -28.47 -0.84
N ASP A 36 3.34 -28.79 0.43
CA ASP A 36 2.54 -29.94 0.84
C ASP A 36 1.10 -29.81 0.30
N PHE A 37 0.49 -28.62 0.37
CA PHE A 37 -0.82 -28.39 -0.22
C PHE A 37 -0.81 -28.58 -1.74
N ALA A 38 0.23 -28.09 -2.44
CA ALA A 38 0.35 -28.28 -3.87
C ALA A 38 0.46 -29.76 -4.26
N LEU A 39 1.15 -30.57 -3.45
CA LEU A 39 1.39 -31.99 -3.69
C LEU A 39 0.28 -32.90 -3.14
N SER A 40 -0.52 -32.42 -2.19
CA SER A 40 -1.64 -33.16 -1.57
C SER A 40 -2.84 -33.40 -2.49
N GLY A 41 -2.77 -32.94 -3.74
CA GLY A 41 -3.77 -33.23 -4.76
C GLY A 41 -4.00 -34.75 -4.88
N HIS A 42 -5.27 -35.15 -4.90
CA HIS A 42 -5.64 -36.55 -4.99
C HIS A 42 -5.15 -37.13 -6.32
N ALA A 43 -4.33 -38.18 -6.25
CA ALA A 43 -3.89 -38.94 -7.41
C ALA A 43 -5.11 -39.59 -8.08
N GLY A 44 -5.62 -38.97 -9.15
CA GLY A 44 -6.79 -39.44 -9.89
C GLY A 44 -7.77 -38.35 -10.35
N ASP A 45 -7.55 -37.10 -9.94
CA ASP A 45 -8.43 -35.98 -10.32
C ASP A 45 -7.95 -35.37 -11.65
N ASP A 46 -8.77 -35.48 -12.69
CA ASP A 46 -8.57 -34.88 -14.03
C ASP A 46 -8.82 -33.36 -13.94
N ARG A 47 -8.11 -32.69 -13.03
CA ARG A 47 -8.28 -31.26 -12.79
C ARG A 47 -7.73 -30.48 -13.97
N ASP A 48 -8.50 -29.49 -14.39
CA ASP A 48 -8.03 -28.50 -15.36
C ASP A 48 -6.74 -27.88 -14.79
N PRO A 49 -5.62 -27.88 -15.54
CA PRO A 49 -4.39 -27.21 -15.12
C PRO A 49 -4.60 -25.76 -14.66
N ALA A 50 -5.67 -25.09 -15.13
CA ALA A 50 -6.05 -23.76 -14.68
C ALA A 50 -6.49 -23.68 -13.20
N GLU A 51 -6.86 -24.80 -12.57
CA GLU A 51 -7.26 -24.88 -11.17
C GLU A 51 -6.09 -25.23 -10.22
N ALA A 52 -4.90 -25.51 -10.76
CA ALA A 52 -3.72 -25.93 -10.01
C ALA A 52 -2.82 -24.75 -9.58
N HIS A 53 -3.42 -23.61 -9.20
CA HIS A 53 -2.68 -22.42 -8.79
C HIS A 53 -2.89 -22.09 -7.31
N ILE A 54 -1.79 -21.95 -6.57
CA ILE A 54 -1.79 -21.41 -5.21
C ILE A 54 -1.27 -19.98 -5.28
N LEU A 55 -2.11 -19.03 -4.89
CA LEU A 55 -1.72 -17.62 -4.82
C LEU A 55 -1.11 -17.32 -3.45
N THR A 56 0.20 -17.09 -3.41
CA THR A 56 0.92 -16.63 -2.23
C THR A 56 1.13 -15.11 -2.27
N GLY A 57 1.32 -14.47 -1.11
CA GLY A 57 1.68 -13.05 -1.04
C GLY A 57 0.50 -12.07 -1.10
N LEU A 58 -0.75 -12.56 -1.10
CA LEU A 58 -1.95 -11.74 -0.90
C LEU A 58 -2.23 -11.59 0.60
N GLU A 59 -1.21 -11.23 1.38
CA GLU A 59 -1.37 -11.06 2.82
C GLU A 59 -2.12 -9.78 3.15
N LEU A 60 -3.35 -9.95 3.66
CA LEU A 60 -4.21 -8.87 4.14
C LEU A 60 -3.97 -8.53 5.62
N PHE A 61 -3.06 -9.24 6.31
CA PHE A 61 -2.85 -9.10 7.75
C PHE A 61 -1.43 -8.68 8.14
N GLY A 62 -0.41 -9.26 7.49
CA GLY A 62 0.97 -8.93 7.79
C GLY A 62 1.23 -7.42 7.74
N PHE A 63 0.61 -6.71 6.79
CA PHE A 63 0.73 -5.26 6.70
C PHE A 63 0.17 -4.49 7.91
N ARG A 64 -0.86 -4.98 8.61
CA ARG A 64 -1.39 -4.30 9.80
C ARG A 64 -0.36 -4.33 10.94
N SER A 65 0.36 -5.44 11.07
CA SER A 65 1.49 -5.53 12.00
C SER A 65 2.63 -4.56 11.62
N LEU A 66 2.87 -4.36 10.33
CA LEU A 66 3.86 -3.41 9.83
C LEU A 66 3.42 -1.96 10.06
N LEU A 67 2.14 -1.64 9.84
CA LEU A 67 1.55 -0.34 10.19
C LEU A 67 1.63 -0.06 11.70
N ALA A 68 1.35 -1.05 12.55
CA ALA A 68 1.48 -0.93 14.00
C ALA A 68 2.93 -0.68 14.45
N ARG A 69 3.91 -1.18 13.69
CA ARG A 69 5.35 -0.88 13.86
C ARG A 69 5.75 0.50 13.32
N GLY A 70 4.80 1.25 12.75
CA GLY A 70 5.02 2.58 12.19
C GLY A 70 5.62 2.59 10.79
N PHE A 71 5.61 1.47 10.07
CA PHE A 71 6.09 1.41 8.69
C PHE A 71 5.05 1.94 7.72
N ASP A 72 5.49 2.69 6.70
CA ASP A 72 4.62 3.16 5.63
C ASP A 72 4.47 2.05 4.56
N VAL A 73 3.41 1.25 4.73
CA VAL A 73 3.14 0.09 3.87
C VAL A 73 2.55 0.58 2.54
N THR A 74 3.39 0.76 1.54
CA THR A 74 2.97 1.11 0.18
C THR A 74 2.97 -0.12 -0.73
N ASN A 75 2.07 -1.07 -0.48
CA ASN A 75 1.88 -2.21 -1.38
C ASN A 75 0.69 -1.96 -2.32
N LEU A 76 0.87 -2.25 -3.62
CA LEU A 76 -0.09 -1.96 -4.69
C LEU A 76 -1.50 -2.52 -4.44
N PRO A 77 -1.68 -3.74 -3.90
CA PRO A 77 -3.00 -4.27 -3.59
C PRO A 77 -3.72 -3.47 -2.50
N ILE A 78 -2.98 -2.91 -1.52
CA ILE A 78 -3.56 -2.21 -0.36
C ILE A 78 -4.08 -0.83 -0.73
N GLN A 79 -3.49 -0.20 -1.75
CA GLN A 79 -3.99 1.09 -2.27
C GLN A 79 -5.29 0.96 -3.06
N ASP A 80 -5.70 -0.26 -3.44
CA ASP A 80 -6.97 -0.49 -4.11
C ASP A 80 -8.12 -0.51 -3.10
N ALA A 81 -9.11 0.37 -3.28
CA ALA A 81 -10.31 0.41 -2.46
C ALA A 81 -11.06 -0.93 -2.42
N ARG A 82 -10.92 -1.77 -3.46
CA ARG A 82 -11.52 -3.12 -3.51
C ARG A 82 -10.86 -4.08 -2.52
N ALA A 83 -9.57 -3.92 -2.24
CA ALA A 83 -8.87 -4.75 -1.27
C ALA A 83 -9.31 -4.44 0.17
N ALA A 84 -9.83 -3.23 0.44
CA ALA A 84 -10.41 -2.89 1.73
C ALA A 84 -11.61 -3.79 2.07
N LEU A 85 -12.43 -4.15 1.07
CA LEU A 85 -13.56 -5.08 1.28
C LEU A 85 -13.08 -6.47 1.69
N LEU A 86 -12.00 -6.96 1.08
CA LEU A 86 -11.40 -8.25 1.43
C LEU A 86 -10.83 -8.23 2.85
N ALA A 87 -10.17 -7.13 3.25
CA ALA A 87 -9.64 -6.98 4.60
C ALA A 87 -10.77 -7.00 5.65
N GLU A 88 -11.87 -6.28 5.41
CA GLU A 88 -13.03 -6.25 6.31
C GLU A 88 -13.75 -7.61 6.40
N ALA A 89 -13.94 -8.29 5.26
CA ALA A 89 -14.58 -9.60 5.24
C ALA A 89 -13.79 -10.66 6.03
N LEU A 90 -12.45 -10.61 5.95
CA LEU A 90 -11.58 -11.54 6.63
C LEU A 90 -11.53 -11.28 8.15
N GLU A 91 -11.60 -10.01 8.57
CA GLU A 91 -11.73 -9.63 9.99
C GLU A 91 -13.08 -10.04 10.59
N ALA A 92 -14.17 -9.88 9.84
CA ALA A 92 -15.48 -10.36 10.24
C ALA A 92 -15.49 -11.89 10.46
N GLY A 93 -14.76 -12.64 9.62
CA GLY A 93 -14.58 -14.09 9.78
C GLY A 93 -13.80 -14.47 11.04
N LYS A 94 -12.70 -13.76 11.37
CA LYS A 94 -11.92 -14.02 12.60
C LYS A 94 -12.69 -13.78 13.89
N LEU A 95 -13.53 -12.73 13.92
CA LEU A 95 -14.41 -12.47 15.06
C LEU A 95 -15.46 -13.57 15.24
N ALA A 96 -15.89 -14.21 14.15
CA ALA A 96 -16.82 -15.33 14.18
C ALA A 96 -16.17 -16.63 14.69
N ASP A 97 -14.91 -16.90 14.32
CA ASP A 97 -14.16 -18.08 14.79
C ASP A 97 -13.72 -17.98 16.27
N GLY A 98 -13.67 -16.77 16.84
CA GLY A 98 -13.37 -16.56 18.27
C GLY A 98 -14.53 -16.84 19.23
N SER A 99 -15.75 -17.04 18.72
CA SER A 99 -16.93 -17.36 19.53
C SER A 99 -17.42 -18.77 19.23
N GLY A 100 -17.04 -19.72 20.08
CA GLY A 100 -17.67 -21.03 20.10
C GLY A 100 -19.17 -20.94 20.39
N GLU A 101 -19.93 -21.65 19.55
CA GLU A 101 -21.31 -22.13 19.71
C GLU A 101 -22.52 -21.24 19.28
N THR A 102 -23.36 -21.91 18.48
CA THR A 102 -24.78 -21.68 18.12
C THR A 102 -25.14 -20.71 16.99
N GLY A 103 -25.28 -21.28 15.79
CA GLY A 103 -26.55 -21.35 15.05
C GLY A 103 -27.31 -20.05 14.72
N HIS A 104 -27.45 -19.80 13.41
CA HIS A 104 -28.52 -19.02 12.77
C HIS A 104 -28.62 -17.53 13.14
N SER A 105 -28.00 -16.69 12.31
CA SER A 105 -28.71 -15.75 11.43
C SER A 105 -27.68 -14.84 10.80
N VAL A 106 -27.57 -14.85 9.47
CA VAL A 106 -26.88 -13.81 8.71
C VAL A 106 -27.77 -12.56 8.77
N THR A 107 -27.84 -11.90 9.94
CA THR A 107 -28.41 -10.56 10.05
C THR A 107 -27.38 -9.58 9.52
N HIS A 108 -27.68 -9.00 8.36
CA HIS A 108 -27.13 -7.75 7.86
C HIS A 108 -26.85 -6.76 8.99
N GLY A 109 -25.59 -6.73 9.43
CA GLY A 109 -25.14 -5.92 10.57
C GLY A 109 -23.86 -5.17 10.23
N SER A 110 -23.71 -4.64 9.01
CA SER A 110 -22.59 -3.76 8.67
C SER A 110 -22.91 -2.82 7.51
N THR A 111 -24.10 -2.21 7.51
CA THR A 111 -24.43 -1.08 6.63
C THR A 111 -24.25 0.28 7.33
N ASN A 112 -24.12 0.31 8.66
CA ASN A 112 -24.05 1.56 9.43
C ASN A 112 -22.64 2.14 9.62
N LYS A 113 -21.56 1.38 9.39
CA LYS A 113 -20.18 1.91 9.45
C LYS A 113 -19.76 2.61 8.16
N THR A 114 -20.19 2.10 7.01
CA THR A 114 -19.88 2.68 5.69
C THR A 114 -20.69 3.94 5.41
N ALA A 115 -21.94 4.04 5.88
CA ALA A 115 -22.74 5.25 5.78
C ALA A 115 -22.12 6.43 6.57
N ASN A 116 -21.60 6.17 7.77
CA ASN A 116 -20.92 7.19 8.58
C ASN A 116 -19.57 7.63 8.00
N LEU A 117 -18.80 6.72 7.40
CA LEU A 117 -17.54 7.08 6.74
C LEU A 117 -17.78 7.89 5.46
N ALA A 118 -18.81 7.54 4.68
CA ALA A 118 -19.20 8.30 3.50
C ALA A 118 -19.66 9.71 3.86
N ASP A 119 -20.46 9.87 4.92
CA ASP A 119 -20.89 11.17 5.43
C ASP A 119 -19.72 11.98 6.02
N GLU A 120 -18.77 11.36 6.73
CA GLU A 120 -17.55 12.02 7.20
C GLU A 120 -16.62 12.42 6.04
N LEU A 121 -16.48 11.60 5.00
CA LEU A 121 -15.75 11.94 3.77
C LEU A 121 -16.45 13.07 3.00
N LEU A 122 -17.79 13.10 2.98
CA LEU A 122 -18.55 14.18 2.37
C LEU A 122 -18.40 15.49 3.16
N LYS A 123 -18.39 15.43 4.50
CA LYS A 123 -18.11 16.59 5.36
C LYS A 123 -16.68 17.06 5.24
N LEU A 124 -15.70 16.15 5.12
CA LEU A 124 -14.30 16.48 4.88
C LEU A 124 -14.13 17.13 3.51
N ARG A 125 -14.79 16.60 2.48
CA ARG A 125 -14.83 17.17 1.13
C ARG A 125 -15.53 18.53 1.10
N ALA A 126 -16.63 18.70 1.83
CA ALA A 126 -17.33 19.99 1.95
C ALA A 126 -16.49 21.03 2.70
N ARG A 127 -15.65 20.60 3.65
CA ARG A 127 -14.68 21.45 4.35
C ARG A 127 -13.44 21.80 3.52
N LEU A 128 -13.17 21.09 2.42
CA LEU A 128 -12.03 21.34 1.52
C LEU A 128 -12.35 22.28 0.35
N LEU A 129 -13.61 22.72 0.21
CA LEU A 129 -14.10 23.53 -0.91
C LEU A 129 -14.23 25.02 -0.58
N SER A 130 -13.71 25.51 0.55
CA SER A 130 -13.73 26.94 0.91
C SER A 130 -12.45 27.64 0.44
N GLU A 131 -12.54 28.89 -0.01
CA GLU A 131 -11.43 29.63 -0.66
C GLU A 131 -10.24 29.96 0.27
N GLU A 132 -10.38 29.83 1.59
CA GLU A 132 -9.23 29.91 2.52
C GLU A 132 -8.37 28.63 2.51
N ASP A 133 -8.85 27.55 1.88
CA ASP A 133 -8.23 26.22 1.91
C ASP A 133 -7.31 25.92 0.72
N ALA A 134 -7.14 26.81 -0.26
CA ALA A 134 -6.21 26.56 -1.38
C ALA A 134 -4.76 26.41 -0.88
N THR A 135 -4.36 27.26 0.06
CA THR A 135 -3.07 27.14 0.75
C THR A 135 -3.00 25.87 1.61
N VAL A 136 -4.09 25.51 2.30
CA VAL A 136 -4.19 24.30 3.13
C VAL A 136 -4.10 23.03 2.28
N LEU A 137 -4.74 23.03 1.11
CA LEU A 137 -4.73 21.94 0.15
C LEU A 137 -3.34 21.75 -0.44
N ARG A 138 -2.73 22.85 -0.91
CA ARG A 138 -1.36 22.82 -1.43
C ARG A 138 -0.36 22.34 -0.38
N GLU A 139 -0.48 22.80 0.86
CA GLU A 139 0.34 22.31 1.97
C GLU A 139 0.09 20.83 2.27
N ALA A 140 -1.16 20.36 2.20
CA ALA A 140 -1.49 18.96 2.41
C ALA A 140 -0.91 18.07 1.30
N ILE A 141 -1.02 18.50 0.04
CA ILE A 141 -0.43 17.85 -1.13
C ILE A 141 1.09 17.80 -0.98
N LEU A 142 1.72 18.92 -0.60
CA LEU A 142 3.15 18.99 -0.37
C LEU A 142 3.59 18.03 0.73
N ARG A 143 2.91 17.99 1.88
CA ARG A 143 3.21 17.03 2.95
C ARG A 143 3.09 15.59 2.48
N ALA A 144 2.06 15.26 1.69
CA ALA A 144 1.86 13.90 1.17
C ALA A 144 2.96 13.49 0.18
N ILE A 145 3.29 14.39 -0.75
CA ILE A 145 4.37 14.20 -1.73
C ILE A 145 5.73 14.13 -1.04
N GLY A 146 6.02 15.04 -0.11
CA GLY A 146 7.26 15.09 0.65
C GLY A 146 7.48 13.82 1.45
N LYS A 147 6.45 13.33 2.15
CA LYS A 147 6.50 12.04 2.85
C LYS A 147 6.76 10.87 1.89
N ARG A 148 6.02 10.80 0.79
CA ARG A 148 6.23 9.73 -0.19
C ARG A 148 7.64 9.78 -0.78
N PHE A 149 8.11 10.98 -1.10
CA PHE A 149 9.41 11.18 -1.71
C PHE A 149 10.52 10.83 -0.72
N SER A 150 10.42 11.25 0.55
CA SER A 150 11.38 10.93 1.60
C SER A 150 11.52 9.41 1.80
N ASP A 151 10.39 8.69 1.80
CA ASP A 151 10.38 7.23 1.90
C ASP A 151 11.02 6.56 0.68
N LEU A 152 10.79 7.12 -0.50
CA LEU A 152 11.30 6.58 -1.76
C LEU A 152 12.83 6.70 -1.85
N ILE A 153 13.40 7.82 -1.40
CA ILE A 153 14.85 8.05 -1.38
C ILE A 153 15.52 7.61 -0.06
N LEU A 154 14.75 7.01 0.86
CA LEU A 154 15.21 6.57 2.19
C LEU A 154 15.88 7.68 3.01
N MET A 155 15.39 8.91 2.87
CA MET A 155 15.87 10.08 3.61
C MET A 155 14.82 10.49 4.66
N PRO A 156 15.23 10.99 5.85
CA PRO A 156 14.27 11.58 6.78
C PRO A 156 13.54 12.76 6.13
N LEU A 157 12.25 12.93 6.46
CA LEU A 157 11.43 14.03 5.95
C LEU A 157 12.09 15.40 6.19
N ASP A 158 12.71 15.59 7.37
CA ASP A 158 13.41 16.83 7.74
C ASP A 158 14.65 17.13 6.87
N GLY A 159 15.17 16.12 6.16
CA GLY A 159 16.31 16.26 5.25
C GLY A 159 15.90 16.61 3.81
N VAL A 160 14.61 16.57 3.50
CA VAL A 160 14.09 16.86 2.15
C VAL A 160 13.74 18.34 2.05
N GLU A 161 14.51 19.07 1.25
CA GLU A 161 14.25 20.48 0.96
C GLU A 161 13.18 20.63 -0.15
N ASP A 162 12.05 21.28 0.17
CA ASP A 162 10.89 21.38 -0.73
C ASP A 162 11.13 22.14 -2.04
N GLU A 163 12.06 23.10 -2.03
CA GLU A 163 12.40 23.94 -3.19
C GLU A 163 13.49 23.33 -4.06
N LYS A 164 14.21 22.33 -3.55
CA LYS A 164 15.36 21.74 -4.23
C LYS A 164 14.89 20.84 -5.38
N PRO A 165 15.55 20.88 -6.55
CA PRO A 165 15.16 20.03 -7.67
C PRO A 165 15.30 18.53 -7.34
N LEU A 166 14.33 17.73 -7.77
CA LEU A 166 14.29 16.27 -7.54
C LEU A 166 15.57 15.57 -8.03
N ALA A 167 16.09 15.98 -9.19
CA ALA A 167 17.33 15.45 -9.76
C ALA A 167 18.56 15.61 -8.84
N GLN A 168 18.59 16.62 -7.95
CA GLN A 168 19.69 16.84 -7.01
C GLN A 168 19.66 15.88 -5.81
N PHE A 169 18.54 15.21 -5.56
CA PHE A 169 18.43 14.15 -4.56
C PHE A 169 18.86 12.78 -5.11
N GLY A 170 19.38 12.72 -6.34
CA GLY A 170 19.82 11.47 -6.95
C GLY A 170 18.67 10.63 -7.50
N VAL A 171 17.54 11.26 -7.84
CA VAL A 171 16.41 10.57 -8.48
C VAL A 171 16.86 10.01 -9.83
N ASP A 172 16.88 8.68 -9.92
CA ASP A 172 17.17 7.95 -11.16
C ASP A 172 15.89 7.55 -11.90
N SER A 173 16.05 6.90 -13.05
CA SER A 173 14.92 6.47 -13.87
C SER A 173 13.98 5.49 -13.15
N MET A 174 14.50 4.67 -12.22
CA MET A 174 13.72 3.69 -11.49
C MET A 174 12.87 4.39 -10.42
N THR A 175 13.51 5.25 -9.62
CA THR A 175 12.89 6.09 -8.60
C THR A 175 11.83 7.02 -9.22
N ALA A 176 12.15 7.68 -10.34
CA ALA A 176 11.20 8.54 -11.04
C ALA A 176 9.97 7.77 -11.56
N SER A 177 10.14 6.53 -12.03
CA SER A 177 9.03 5.72 -12.54
C SER A 177 8.13 5.20 -11.40
N GLU A 178 8.71 4.80 -10.27
CA GLU A 178 7.95 4.44 -9.06
C GLU A 178 7.17 5.66 -8.53
N PHE A 179 7.82 6.83 -8.47
CA PHE A 179 7.18 8.06 -8.00
C PHE A 179 6.02 8.48 -8.92
N ARG A 180 6.22 8.47 -10.24
CA ARG A 180 5.16 8.75 -11.23
C ARG A 180 3.97 7.80 -11.07
N THR A 181 4.24 6.51 -10.90
CA THR A 181 3.19 5.48 -10.72
C THR A 181 2.35 5.77 -9.48
N TRP A 182 2.99 6.18 -8.38
CA TRP A 182 2.30 6.56 -7.16
C TRP A 182 1.46 7.85 -7.31
N ILE A 183 1.97 8.86 -8.02
CA ILE A 183 1.21 10.09 -8.27
C ILE A 183 -0.05 9.77 -9.07
N TRP A 184 0.07 8.92 -10.10
CA TRP A 184 -1.07 8.45 -10.86
C TRP A 184 -2.06 7.64 -10.01
N SER A 185 -1.59 6.74 -9.14
CA SER A 185 -2.48 5.93 -8.30
C SER A 185 -3.26 6.79 -7.30
N THR A 186 -2.62 7.83 -6.75
CA THR A 186 -3.16 8.67 -5.68
C THR A 186 -4.00 9.84 -6.21
N PHE A 187 -3.47 10.61 -7.15
CA PHE A 187 -4.08 11.85 -7.64
C PHE A 187 -4.74 11.70 -9.02
N ARG A 188 -4.51 10.59 -9.74
CA ARG A 188 -5.01 10.38 -11.11
C ARG A 188 -4.53 11.44 -12.12
N VAL A 189 -3.40 12.09 -11.81
CA VAL A 189 -2.73 13.05 -12.69
C VAL A 189 -1.54 12.37 -13.34
N ASP A 190 -1.45 12.45 -14.66
CA ASP A 190 -0.29 11.96 -15.41
C ASP A 190 0.75 13.06 -15.54
N ILE A 191 1.93 12.83 -14.94
CA ILE A 191 3.06 13.74 -15.04
C ILE A 191 4.06 13.16 -16.05
N PRO A 192 4.51 13.95 -17.04
CA PRO A 192 5.53 13.53 -17.97
C PRO A 192 6.80 13.02 -17.27
N PHE A 193 7.28 11.84 -17.65
CA PHE A 193 8.45 11.23 -17.03
C PHE A 193 9.71 12.12 -17.07
N PHE A 194 9.94 12.83 -18.18
CA PHE A 194 11.07 13.74 -18.33
C PHE A 194 11.00 14.96 -17.41
N GLU A 195 9.79 15.33 -16.96
CA GLU A 195 9.60 16.44 -16.04
C GLU A 195 10.13 16.08 -14.65
N LEU A 196 9.89 14.85 -14.18
CA LEU A 196 10.40 14.37 -12.88
C LEU A 196 11.93 14.26 -12.83
N LEU A 197 12.58 14.03 -13.97
CA LEU A 197 14.04 13.97 -14.09
C LEU A 197 14.68 15.35 -14.36
N SER A 198 13.87 16.39 -14.54
CA SER A 198 14.39 17.70 -14.88
C SER A 198 14.95 18.43 -13.64
N ASN A 199 15.99 19.24 -13.85
CA ASN A 199 16.56 20.09 -12.79
C ASN A 199 15.64 21.27 -12.39
N ARG A 200 14.42 21.34 -12.93
CA ARG A 200 13.47 22.44 -12.69
C ARG A 200 12.32 22.03 -11.79
N THR A 201 12.07 20.73 -11.67
CA THR A 201 10.96 20.20 -10.89
C THR A 201 11.39 20.03 -9.44
N SER A 202 10.72 20.75 -8.54
CA SER A 202 10.82 20.60 -7.09
C SER A 202 9.50 20.09 -6.52
N LEU A 203 9.48 19.70 -5.24
CA LEU A 203 8.24 19.25 -4.58
C LEU A 203 7.20 20.37 -4.56
N GLN A 204 7.61 21.63 -4.37
CA GLN A 204 6.74 22.80 -4.48
C GLN A 204 6.11 22.95 -5.86
N SER A 205 6.92 22.86 -6.92
CA SER A 205 6.40 22.97 -8.30
C SER A 205 5.44 21.84 -8.62
N LEU A 206 5.71 20.65 -8.11
CA LEU A 206 4.88 19.47 -8.32
C LEU A 206 3.54 19.58 -7.57
N ALA A 207 3.56 20.09 -6.34
CA ALA A 207 2.35 20.35 -5.57
C ALA A 207 1.45 21.37 -6.28
N GLY A 208 2.02 22.44 -6.85
CA GLY A 208 1.26 23.39 -7.67
C GLY A 208 0.66 22.76 -8.93
N ALA A 209 1.44 21.94 -9.64
CA ALA A 209 0.96 21.23 -10.83
C ALA A 209 -0.18 20.25 -10.54
N LEU A 210 -0.22 19.69 -9.32
CA LEU A 210 -1.28 18.79 -8.86
C LEU A 210 -2.50 19.52 -8.31
N GLU A 211 -2.35 20.76 -7.84
CA GLU A 211 -3.46 21.61 -7.41
C GLU A 211 -4.29 22.11 -8.61
N GLU A 212 -3.62 22.42 -9.73
CA GLU A 212 -4.27 22.96 -10.94
C GLU A 212 -5.06 21.91 -11.75
N ARG A 213 -5.01 20.62 -11.39
CA ARG A 213 -5.50 19.49 -12.21
C ARG A 213 -6.59 18.69 -11.52
#